data_AF-A0A7C2IBE2-F1
#
_entry.id   AF-A0A7C2IBE2-F1
#
_cell.length_a   1.000
_cell.length_b   1.000
_cell.length_c   1.000
_cell.angle_alpha   90.00
_cell.angle_beta   90.00
_cell.angle_gamma   90.00
#
_symmetry.space_group_name_H-M   'P 1'
#
loop_
_entity.id
_entity.type
_entity.pdbx_description
1 polymer ?
#
loop_
_entity_poly.entity_id
_entity_poly.type
_entity_poly.pdbx_seq_one_letter_code
_entity_poly.pdbx_strand_id
1 'polypeptide(L)'
;MMILVLALTITWILSSPAAAAPPTLPEAARTLADNVLGAGSVTAIRTPDDGTQVLMRWESPTYRQANHRSQSRESIYGEAVLATSAILGRLHRVTRIRFAIFQGRRMLATGESIRGRGVTLRFSLALGGDVYVPPEPRGDRKAPTRGAAQEI
;
A
#
# COMPACT_ATOMS: atom_id res chain seq x y z
N MET A 1 -72.51 -23.67 -3.12
CA MET A 1 -71.24 -23.33 -2.45
C MET A 1 -70.15 -23.27 -3.50
N MET A 2 -69.55 -22.11 -3.73
CA MET A 2 -68.59 -21.84 -4.80
C MET A 2 -67.18 -21.76 -4.21
N ILE A 3 -66.25 -22.60 -4.69
CA ILE A 3 -64.85 -22.62 -4.24
C ILE A 3 -64.05 -21.71 -5.17
N LEU A 4 -63.51 -20.62 -4.60
CA LEU A 4 -62.64 -19.66 -5.28
C LEU A 4 -61.19 -20.18 -5.19
N VAL A 5 -60.59 -20.55 -6.32
CA VAL A 5 -59.17 -20.91 -6.41
C VAL A 5 -58.38 -19.65 -6.72
N LEU A 6 -57.63 -19.15 -5.74
CA LEU A 6 -56.77 -17.99 -5.88
C LEU A 6 -55.40 -18.43 -6.43
N ALA A 7 -55.14 -18.17 -7.71
CA ALA A 7 -53.84 -18.41 -8.32
C ALA A 7 -52.87 -17.28 -7.96
N LEU A 8 -51.88 -17.59 -7.12
CA LEU A 8 -50.83 -16.65 -6.70
C LEU A 8 -49.69 -16.65 -7.74
N THR A 9 -49.64 -15.64 -8.60
CA THR A 9 -48.51 -15.44 -9.52
C THR A 9 -47.38 -14.72 -8.80
N ILE A 10 -46.33 -15.45 -8.41
CA ILE A 10 -45.12 -14.87 -7.84
C ILE A 10 -44.28 -14.29 -9.00
N THR A 11 -44.43 -13.00 -9.26
CA THR A 11 -43.58 -12.27 -10.20
C THR A 11 -42.20 -12.10 -9.59
N TRP A 12 -41.25 -12.93 -9.99
CA TRP A 12 -39.83 -12.73 -9.69
C TRP A 12 -39.34 -11.49 -10.43
N ILE A 13 -39.20 -10.37 -9.72
CA ILE A 13 -38.50 -9.20 -10.24
C ILE A 13 -37.01 -9.57 -10.26
N LEU A 14 -36.53 -9.92 -11.45
CA LEU A 14 -35.12 -10.15 -11.73
C LEU A 14 -34.41 -8.78 -11.68
N SER A 15 -34.03 -8.33 -10.48
CA SER A 15 -33.13 -7.20 -10.31
C SER A 15 -31.75 -7.62 -10.81
N SER A 16 -31.47 -7.37 -12.09
CA SER A 16 -30.09 -7.43 -12.60
C SER A 16 -29.21 -6.55 -11.71
N PRO A 17 -28.11 -7.06 -11.13
CA PRO A 17 -27.17 -6.19 -10.45
C PRO A 17 -26.66 -5.21 -11.50
N ALA A 18 -26.97 -3.92 -11.33
CA ALA A 18 -26.37 -2.87 -12.14
C ALA A 18 -24.86 -3.07 -12.03
N ALA A 19 -24.20 -3.37 -13.15
CA ALA A 19 -22.76 -3.50 -13.18
C ALA A 19 -22.17 -2.20 -12.64
N ALA A 20 -21.54 -2.27 -11.46
CA ALA A 20 -20.92 -1.11 -10.86
C ALA A 20 -19.93 -0.52 -11.88
N ALA A 21 -19.94 0.80 -12.03
CA ALA A 21 -18.96 1.47 -12.86
C ALA A 21 -17.55 1.05 -12.42
N PRO A 22 -16.61 0.85 -13.37
CA PRO A 22 -15.25 0.49 -13.00
C PRO A 22 -14.67 1.56 -12.09
N PRO A 23 -13.87 1.18 -11.06
CA PRO A 23 -13.31 2.14 -10.13
C PRO A 23 -12.42 3.13 -10.88
N THR A 24 -12.50 4.39 -10.47
CA THR A 24 -11.59 5.43 -10.98
C THR A 24 -10.16 5.12 -10.55
N LEU A 25 -9.17 5.69 -11.26
CA LEU A 25 -7.77 5.49 -10.93
C LEU A 25 -7.42 5.85 -9.46
N PRO A 26 -7.89 6.99 -8.90
CA PRO A 26 -7.68 7.30 -7.48
C PRO A 26 -8.31 6.29 -6.53
N GLU A 27 -9.51 5.76 -6.84
CA GLU A 27 -10.17 4.73 -6.02
C GLU A 27 -9.40 3.41 -6.05
N ALA A 28 -8.98 2.97 -7.25
CA ALA A 28 -8.19 1.75 -7.40
C ALA A 28 -6.85 1.86 -6.65
N ALA A 29 -6.16 2.99 -6.77
CA ALA A 29 -4.90 3.24 -6.07
C ALA A 29 -5.08 3.28 -4.54
N ARG A 30 -6.16 3.91 -4.05
CA ARG A 30 -6.53 3.91 -2.64
C ARG A 30 -6.76 2.49 -2.13
N THR A 31 -7.60 1.71 -2.79
CA THR A 31 -7.91 0.33 -2.39
C THR A 31 -6.65 -0.52 -2.30
N LEU A 32 -5.74 -0.41 -3.29
CA LEU A 32 -4.48 -1.13 -3.27
C LEU A 32 -3.58 -0.72 -2.09
N ALA A 33 -3.49 0.58 -1.80
CA ALA A 33 -2.72 1.07 -0.66
C ALA A 33 -3.35 0.66 0.68
N ASP A 34 -4.66 0.81 0.84
CA ASP A 34 -5.38 0.43 2.08
C ASP A 34 -5.30 -1.09 2.33
N ASN A 35 -5.27 -1.93 1.28
CA ASN A 35 -5.04 -3.37 1.44
C ASN A 35 -3.66 -3.71 2.04
N VAL A 36 -2.68 -2.83 1.84
CA VAL A 36 -1.32 -2.99 2.39
C VAL A 36 -1.18 -2.30 3.74
N LEU A 37 -1.74 -1.09 3.87
CA LEU A 37 -1.58 -0.20 5.01
C LEU A 37 -2.66 -0.39 6.09
N GLY A 38 -3.68 -1.21 5.83
CA GLY A 38 -4.89 -1.27 6.62
C GLY A 38 -5.96 -0.30 6.12
N ALA A 39 -7.22 -0.71 6.24
CA ALA A 39 -8.36 0.06 5.75
C ALA A 39 -8.45 1.44 6.43
N GLY A 40 -8.60 2.49 5.62
CA GLY A 40 -8.74 3.87 6.10
C GLY A 40 -7.43 4.59 6.40
N SER A 41 -6.27 3.95 6.17
CA SER A 41 -4.95 4.56 6.39
C SER A 41 -4.67 5.68 5.37
N VAL A 42 -5.13 5.55 4.13
CA VAL A 42 -4.97 6.60 3.12
C VAL A 42 -5.87 7.79 3.47
N THR A 43 -5.28 8.96 3.73
CA THR A 43 -6.03 10.18 4.12
C THR A 43 -6.33 11.09 2.95
N ALA A 44 -5.48 11.08 1.91
CA ALA A 44 -5.72 11.83 0.69
C ALA A 44 -5.08 11.12 -0.51
N ILE A 45 -5.76 11.18 -1.66
CA ILE A 45 -5.22 10.69 -2.92
C ILE A 45 -5.72 11.56 -4.07
N ARG A 46 -4.84 11.86 -5.03
CA ARG A 46 -5.15 12.63 -6.23
C ARG A 46 -4.31 12.15 -7.41
N THR A 47 -4.78 12.42 -8.61
CA THR A 47 -4.08 12.14 -9.87
C THR A 47 -4.05 13.44 -10.70
N PRO A 48 -2.97 14.23 -10.62
CA PRO A 48 -2.92 15.59 -11.18
C PRO A 48 -2.84 15.62 -12.71
N ASP A 49 -2.24 14.60 -13.31
CA ASP A 49 -2.00 14.51 -14.75
C ASP A 49 -3.02 13.57 -15.42
N ASP A 50 -2.66 13.05 -16.59
CA ASP A 50 -3.37 12.00 -17.32
C ASP A 50 -3.42 10.64 -16.60
N GLY A 51 -3.25 10.58 -15.28
CA GLY A 51 -3.24 9.34 -14.51
C GLY A 51 -1.91 8.57 -14.56
N THR A 52 -0.84 9.18 -15.06
CA THR A 52 0.53 8.64 -14.94
C THR A 52 1.15 8.87 -13.56
N GLN A 53 0.68 9.88 -12.84
CA GLN A 53 1.11 10.20 -11.48
C GLN A 53 -0.02 10.04 -10.45
N VAL A 54 0.34 9.49 -9.29
CA VAL A 54 -0.48 9.50 -8.07
C VAL A 54 0.20 10.36 -7.01
N LEU A 55 -0.56 11.26 -6.39
CA LEU A 55 -0.17 11.99 -5.18
C LEU A 55 -0.96 11.42 -4.02
N MET A 56 -0.27 10.99 -2.96
CA MET A 56 -0.91 10.29 -1.84
C MET A 56 -0.42 10.76 -0.48
N ARG A 57 -1.31 10.69 0.50
CA ARG A 57 -1.00 10.88 1.92
C ARG A 57 -1.63 9.75 2.71
N TRP A 58 -0.93 9.22 3.72
CA TRP A 58 -1.49 8.24 4.65
C TRP A 58 -0.94 8.39 6.06
N GLU A 59 -1.67 7.82 7.02
CA GLU A 59 -1.23 7.63 8.40
C GLU A 59 -0.46 6.31 8.53
N SER A 60 0.71 6.33 9.15
CA SER A 60 1.57 5.14 9.28
C SER A 60 0.99 4.16 10.31
N PRO A 61 0.61 2.94 9.92
CA PRO A 61 0.23 1.89 10.87
C PRO A 61 1.43 1.34 11.65
N THR A 62 2.65 1.44 11.11
CA THR A 62 3.83 0.74 11.67
C THR A 62 4.66 1.61 12.63
N TYR A 63 4.52 2.94 12.57
CA TYR A 63 5.32 3.82 13.41
C TYR A 63 4.95 3.74 14.90
N ARG A 64 5.95 3.47 15.74
CA ARG A 64 5.84 3.50 17.21
C ARG A 64 6.90 4.43 17.79
N GLN A 65 6.49 5.43 18.55
CA GLN A 65 7.39 6.43 19.14
C GLN A 65 8.42 5.83 20.11
N ALA A 66 8.09 4.70 20.75
CA ALA A 66 8.97 4.01 21.68
C ALA A 66 10.16 3.29 21.00
N ASN A 67 10.13 3.09 19.68
CA ASN A 67 11.18 2.38 18.96
C ASN A 67 12.42 3.26 18.77
N HIS A 68 13.59 2.62 18.65
CA HIS A 68 14.80 3.33 18.27
C HIS A 68 14.65 4.00 16.88
N ARG A 69 15.36 5.10 16.65
CA ARG A 69 15.25 5.90 15.42
C ARG A 69 15.51 5.06 14.17
N SER A 70 16.58 4.27 14.13
CA SER A 70 16.93 3.44 12.98
C SER A 70 15.84 2.41 12.64
N GLN A 71 15.26 1.77 13.66
CA GLN A 71 14.16 0.82 13.49
C GLN A 71 12.89 1.50 12.96
N SER A 72 12.60 2.71 13.45
CA SER A 72 11.48 3.51 12.94
C SER A 72 11.70 3.86 11.46
N ARG A 73 12.91 4.27 11.07
CA ARG A 73 13.24 4.59 9.68
C ARG A 73 13.05 3.39 8.76
N GLU A 74 13.59 2.23 9.15
CA GLU A 74 13.45 0.99 8.40
C GLU A 74 11.97 0.59 8.23
N SER A 75 11.19 0.67 9.31
CA SER A 75 9.74 0.35 9.27
C SER A 75 8.98 1.25 8.29
N ILE A 76 9.24 2.57 8.35
CA ILE A 76 8.61 3.56 7.46
C ILE A 76 9.04 3.37 6.00
N TYR A 77 10.30 3.01 5.75
CA TYR A 77 10.75 2.68 4.40
C TYR A 77 10.04 1.44 3.87
N GLY A 78 9.98 0.35 4.66
CA GLY A 78 9.29 -0.88 4.28
C GLY A 78 7.82 -0.63 3.96
N GLU A 79 7.13 0.16 4.78
CA GLU A 79 5.75 0.59 4.55
C GLU A 79 5.59 1.31 3.20
N ALA A 80 6.46 2.28 2.89
CA ALA A 80 6.46 3.00 1.62
C ALA A 80 6.70 2.08 0.42
N VAL A 81 7.64 1.13 0.55
CA VAL A 81 7.94 0.15 -0.49
C VAL A 81 6.73 -0.73 -0.76
N LEU A 82 6.12 -1.30 0.27
CA LEU A 82 4.98 -2.20 0.12
C LEU A 82 3.78 -1.48 -0.52
N ALA A 83 3.40 -0.31 0.01
CA ALA A 83 2.24 0.42 -0.48
C ALA A 83 2.42 0.91 -1.93
N THR A 84 3.57 1.49 -2.25
CA THR A 84 3.82 2.00 -3.61
C THR A 84 4.03 0.88 -4.62
N SER A 85 4.62 -0.25 -4.22
CA SER A 85 4.81 -1.42 -5.10
C SER A 85 3.49 -2.10 -5.41
N ALA A 86 2.54 -2.15 -4.47
CA ALA A 86 1.19 -2.68 -4.75
C ALA A 86 0.46 -1.86 -5.83
N ILE A 87 0.55 -0.53 -5.75
CA ILE A 87 -0.03 0.38 -6.76
C ILE A 87 0.69 0.21 -8.10
N LEU A 88 2.02 0.34 -8.13
CA LEU A 88 2.78 0.23 -9.38
C LEU A 88 2.70 -1.17 -9.99
N GLY A 89 2.62 -2.23 -9.17
CA GLY A 89 2.48 -3.60 -9.66
C GLY A 89 1.17 -3.82 -10.41
N ARG A 90 0.07 -3.18 -9.99
CA ARG A 90 -1.27 -3.42 -10.54
C ARG A 90 -1.75 -2.36 -11.53
N LEU A 91 -1.38 -1.09 -11.33
CA LEU A 91 -1.83 0.04 -12.15
C LEU A 91 -0.74 0.41 -13.15
N HIS A 92 -0.73 -0.26 -14.30
CA HIS A 92 0.33 -0.13 -15.30
C HIS A 92 0.50 1.29 -15.86
N ARG A 93 -0.58 2.08 -15.93
CA ARG A 93 -0.53 3.48 -16.36
C ARG A 93 0.24 4.38 -15.40
N VAL A 94 0.24 4.06 -14.11
CA VAL A 94 0.96 4.84 -13.09
C VAL A 94 2.45 4.53 -13.21
N THR A 95 3.26 5.56 -13.44
CA THR A 95 4.72 5.46 -13.52
C THR A 95 5.42 6.12 -12.34
N ARG A 96 4.71 7.01 -11.63
CA ARG A 96 5.24 7.74 -10.47
C ARG A 96 4.21 7.90 -9.37
N ILE A 97 4.64 7.71 -8.13
CA ILE A 97 3.87 8.02 -6.93
C ILE A 97 4.68 9.01 -6.10
N ARG A 98 4.09 10.16 -5.75
CA ARG A 98 4.67 11.05 -4.74
C ARG A 98 3.83 10.95 -3.48
N PHE A 99 4.49 10.92 -2.34
CA PHE A 99 3.78 10.64 -1.10
C PHE A 99 4.30 11.38 0.13
N ALA A 100 3.45 11.43 1.14
CA ALA A 100 3.77 11.86 2.48
C ALA A 100 3.14 10.94 3.53
N ILE A 101 3.94 10.62 4.56
CA ILE A 101 3.60 9.67 5.62
C ILE A 101 3.45 10.44 6.93
N PHE A 102 2.37 10.20 7.66
CA PHE A 102 2.02 10.93 8.86
C PHE A 102 1.83 10.02 10.08
N GLN A 103 1.89 10.63 11.25
CA GLN A 103 1.32 10.13 12.49
C GLN A 103 0.49 11.26 13.12
N GLY A 104 -0.83 11.15 13.02
CA GLY A 104 -1.76 12.22 13.35
C GLY A 104 -1.44 13.48 12.55
N ARG A 105 -0.90 14.50 13.23
CA ARG A 105 -0.54 15.78 12.60
C ARG A 105 0.95 15.89 12.25
N ARG A 106 1.76 14.92 12.66
CA ARG A 106 3.21 14.95 12.48
C ARG A 106 3.58 14.24 11.18
N MET A 107 4.24 14.97 10.28
CA MET A 107 4.84 14.36 9.10
C MET A 107 6.08 13.57 9.50
N LEU A 108 6.12 12.29 9.14
CA LEU A 108 7.25 11.40 9.40
C LEU A 108 8.23 11.42 8.23
N ALA A 109 7.71 11.38 7.00
CA ALA A 109 8.49 11.30 5.78
C ALA A 109 7.75 11.84 4.55
N THR A 110 8.52 12.20 3.53
CA THR A 110 8.05 12.44 2.16
C THR A 110 8.88 11.62 1.20
N GLY A 111 8.31 11.20 0.08
CA GLY A 111 9.08 10.45 -0.91
C GLY A 111 8.44 10.36 -2.27
N GLU A 112 9.13 9.65 -3.14
CA GLU A 112 8.62 9.24 -4.44
C GLU A 112 8.99 7.79 -4.73
N SER A 113 8.11 7.14 -5.49
CA SER A 113 8.33 5.80 -6.05
C SER A 113 8.17 5.90 -7.56
N ILE A 114 9.23 5.54 -8.29
CA ILE A 114 9.23 5.56 -9.76
C ILE A 114 9.32 4.12 -10.25
N ARG A 115 8.46 3.75 -11.20
CA ARG A 115 8.47 2.42 -11.83
C ARG A 115 9.86 2.11 -12.36
N GLY A 116 10.41 0.96 -11.94
CA GLY A 116 11.75 0.51 -12.33
C GLY A 116 12.93 1.18 -11.60
N ARG A 117 12.70 2.21 -10.77
CA ARG A 117 13.74 2.86 -9.95
C ARG A 117 13.53 2.67 -8.44
N GLY A 118 12.34 2.25 -8.02
CA GLY A 118 12.03 2.00 -6.61
C GLY A 118 11.71 3.28 -5.84
N VAL A 119 11.82 3.18 -4.51
CA VAL A 119 11.43 4.23 -3.56
C VAL A 119 12.62 5.06 -3.09
N THR A 120 12.48 6.37 -3.18
CA THR A 120 13.33 7.36 -2.53
C THR A 120 12.51 8.10 -1.48
N LEU A 121 12.93 8.10 -0.21
CA LEU A 121 12.30 8.93 0.82
C LEU A 121 13.30 9.83 1.54
N ARG A 122 12.75 10.92 2.09
CA ARG A 122 13.41 11.81 3.03
C ARG A 122 12.60 11.84 4.32
N PHE A 123 13.30 11.64 5.43
CA PHE A 123 12.71 11.70 6.75
C PHE A 123 12.53 13.14 7.23
N SER A 124 11.57 13.34 8.12
CA SER A 124 11.47 14.57 8.91
C SER A 124 12.69 14.73 9.81
N LEU A 125 12.98 15.97 10.25
CA LEU A 125 14.09 16.28 11.16
C LEU A 125 14.05 15.44 12.45
N ALA A 126 12.85 15.17 12.96
CA ALA A 126 12.67 14.38 14.16
C ALA A 126 13.04 12.89 13.99
N LEU A 127 13.21 12.44 12.75
CA LEU A 127 13.72 11.10 12.38
C LEU A 127 15.11 11.14 11.73
N GLY A 128 15.77 12.31 11.67
CA GLY A 128 17.13 12.48 11.13
C GLY A 128 17.25 13.46 9.97
N GLY A 129 16.15 13.77 9.27
CA GLY A 129 16.12 14.79 8.20
C GLY A 129 16.72 14.38 6.86
N ASP A 130 17.36 13.21 6.80
CA ASP A 130 18.16 12.75 5.67
C ASP A 130 17.36 11.91 4.66
N VAL A 131 17.89 11.85 3.43
CA VAL A 131 17.43 10.90 2.41
C VAL A 131 17.85 9.51 2.87
N TYR A 132 16.92 8.58 2.89
CA TYR A 132 17.20 7.21 3.29
C TYR A 132 17.82 6.44 2.12
N VAL A 133 19.01 5.90 2.35
CA VAL A 133 19.58 4.85 1.52
C VAL A 133 19.31 3.55 2.28
N PRO A 134 18.55 2.60 1.71
CA PRO A 134 18.36 1.31 2.35
C PRO A 134 19.74 0.65 2.53
N PRO A 135 20.01 0.02 3.68
CA PRO A 135 21.21 -0.77 3.83
C PRO A 135 21.21 -1.85 2.73
N GLU A 136 22.38 -2.11 2.13
CA GLU A 136 22.50 -3.18 1.14
C GLU A 136 21.92 -4.47 1.74
N PRO A 137 21.14 -5.24 0.97
CA PRO A 137 20.65 -6.52 1.44
C PRO A 137 21.87 -7.31 1.89
N ARG A 138 21.91 -7.71 3.16
CA ARG A 138 22.96 -8.59 3.66
C ARG A 138 22.89 -9.84 2.80
N GLY A 139 23.79 -9.95 1.82
CA GLY A 139 23.88 -11.12 0.97
C GLY A 139 23.92 -12.34 1.84
N ASP A 140 23.11 -13.35 1.50
CA ASP A 140 23.03 -14.61 2.21
C ASP A 140 24.44 -15.07 2.58
N ARG A 141 24.81 -14.93 3.86
CA ARG A 141 25.92 -15.73 4.38
C ARG A 141 25.44 -17.15 4.24
N LYS A 142 25.89 -17.84 3.18
CA LYS A 142 25.88 -19.30 3.13
C LYS A 142 26.39 -19.76 4.49
N ALA A 143 25.50 -20.38 5.26
CA ALA A 143 25.89 -21.03 6.50
C ALA A 143 27.08 -21.95 6.17
N PRO A 144 28.16 -21.96 6.96
CA PRO A 144 29.21 -22.94 6.75
C PRO A 144 28.56 -24.32 6.91
N THR A 145 28.58 -25.10 5.83
CA THR A 145 28.27 -26.53 5.87
C THR A 145 29.20 -27.16 6.91
N ARG A 146 28.70 -27.36 8.12
CA ARG A 146 29.32 -28.25 9.12
C ARG A 146 29.15 -29.68 8.60
N GLY A 147 30.00 -30.08 7.66
CA GLY A 147 30.33 -31.47 7.46
C GLY A 147 31.18 -31.89 8.64
N ALA A 148 30.53 -32.41 9.68
CA ALA A 148 31.22 -33.14 10.72
C ALA A 148 31.92 -34.34 10.07
N ALA A 149 33.18 -34.51 10.45
CA ALA A 149 33.93 -35.73 10.22
C ALA A 149 33.19 -36.94 10.77
N GLN A 150 33.28 -38.08 10.08
CA GLN A 150 33.47 -39.34 10.79
C GLN A 150 34.32 -40.28 9.93
N GLU A 151 35.51 -40.56 10.46
CA GLU A 151 36.39 -41.65 10.09
C GLU A 151 35.62 -42.97 10.08
N ILE A 152 35.90 -43.80 9.05
CA ILE A 152 36.04 -45.25 9.18
C ILE A 152 37.19 -45.68 8.27
#